data_AF-Q6U5L2-F1
#
_entry.id   AF-Q6U5L2-F1
#
_cell.length_a   1.000
_cell.length_b   1.000
_cell.length_c   1.000
_cell.angle_alpha   90.00
_cell.angle_beta   90.00
_cell.angle_gamma   90.00
#
_symmetry.space_group_name_H-M   'P 1'
#
loop_
_entity.id
_entity.type
_entity.pdbx_description
1 polymer ?
#
loop_
_entity_poly.entity_id
_entity_poly.type
_entity_poly.pdbx_seq_one_letter_code
_entity_poly.pdbx_strand_id
1 'polypeptide(L)'
;MRPPVGSYVAVAEFTLLRTVRLLDLSSLKGLAVNGFSRFDPEYLLRYERSSFIQNLSRKLVMPVVPELEETNYLLTQAIADYLSTFEHCELDGILFASAQKPKESTDPSVMNIILFHKSSGVLNADRRFREAEVNMYQHDEDISYFDPEIRTTPDDFRREFKVLSRKK
;
A
#
# COMPACT_ATOMS: atom_id res chain seq x y z
N MET A 1 2.84 3.82 -2.20
CA MET A 1 2.95 5.20 -2.71
C MET A 1 1.68 5.55 -3.47
N ARG A 2 1.19 6.79 -3.40
CA ARG A 2 0.10 7.29 -4.25
C ARG A 2 0.65 8.45 -5.08
N PRO A 3 1.36 8.16 -6.19
CA PRO A 3 1.95 9.23 -6.99
C PRO A 3 0.85 10.18 -7.48
N PRO A 4 1.08 11.50 -7.45
CA PRO A 4 0.20 12.46 -8.12
C PRO A 4 0.04 12.10 -9.60
N VAL A 5 -1.10 12.51 -10.18
CA VAL A 5 -1.34 12.32 -11.61
C VAL A 5 -0.28 13.08 -12.40
N GLY A 6 0.38 12.39 -13.34
CA GLY A 6 1.46 12.95 -14.16
C GLY A 6 2.87 12.78 -13.57
N SER A 7 3.01 12.14 -12.40
CA SER A 7 4.33 11.80 -11.86
C SER A 7 4.94 10.56 -12.52
N TYR A 8 6.26 10.53 -12.65
CA TYR A 8 7.01 9.35 -13.03
C TYR A 8 7.31 8.49 -11.79
N VAL A 9 7.15 7.18 -11.92
CA VAL A 9 7.41 6.23 -10.83
C VAL A 9 8.25 5.06 -11.31
N ALA A 10 9.22 4.68 -10.49
CA ALA A 10 9.89 3.39 -10.63
C ALA A 10 8.98 2.29 -10.07
N VAL A 11 8.76 1.24 -10.86
CA VAL A 11 7.95 0.09 -10.47
C VAL A 11 8.83 -1.15 -10.54
N ALA A 12 8.68 -2.04 -9.56
CA ALA A 12 9.35 -3.32 -9.52
C ALA A 12 8.36 -4.41 -9.11
N GLU A 13 8.60 -5.62 -9.59
CA GLU A 13 7.83 -6.79 -9.17
C GLU A 13 8.43 -7.39 -7.89
N PHE A 14 7.55 -7.78 -6.97
CA PHE A 14 7.94 -8.42 -5.72
C PHE A 14 7.11 -9.69 -5.51
N THR A 15 7.75 -10.72 -4.95
CA THR A 15 7.08 -11.94 -4.52
C THR A 15 7.08 -12.02 -3.00
N LEU A 16 5.95 -12.41 -2.42
CA LEU A 16 5.83 -12.64 -0.98
C LEU A 16 6.66 -13.87 -0.57
N LEU A 17 7.52 -13.70 0.43
CA LEU A 17 8.36 -14.78 0.97
C LEU A 17 7.70 -15.57 2.12
N ARG A 18 6.57 -15.07 2.62
CA ARG A 18 5.74 -15.68 3.66
C ARG A 18 4.28 -15.34 3.44
N THR A 19 3.39 -16.09 4.08
CA THR A 19 1.99 -15.72 4.17
C THR A 19 1.82 -14.40 4.92
N VAL A 20 0.89 -13.57 4.46
CA VAL A 20 0.54 -12.28 5.07
C VAL A 20 -0.94 -12.25 5.45
N ARG A 21 -1.26 -11.61 6.57
CA ARG A 21 -2.62 -11.38 7.04
C ARG A 21 -3.07 -9.97 6.66
N LEU A 22 -4.02 -9.86 5.74
CA LEU A 22 -4.49 -8.57 5.24
C LEU A 22 -5.92 -8.28 5.69
N LEU A 23 -6.18 -7.03 6.08
CA LEU A 23 -7.54 -6.54 6.27
C LEU A 23 -8.16 -6.21 4.91
N ASP A 24 -9.18 -6.97 4.51
CA ASP A 24 -9.88 -6.75 3.25
C ASP A 24 -10.97 -5.67 3.39
N LEU A 25 -10.68 -4.46 2.91
CA LEU A 25 -11.63 -3.34 2.93
C LEU A 25 -12.82 -3.53 1.97
N SER A 26 -12.70 -4.41 0.96
CA SER A 26 -13.79 -4.70 0.04
C SER A 26 -14.92 -5.46 0.74
N SER A 27 -14.58 -6.37 1.65
CA SER A 27 -15.56 -7.09 2.48
C SER A 27 -16.32 -6.16 3.45
N LEU A 28 -15.68 -5.08 3.91
CA LEU A 28 -16.30 -4.11 4.81
C LEU A 28 -17.42 -3.27 4.16
N LYS A 29 -17.48 -3.20 2.82
CA LYS A 29 -18.60 -2.52 2.12
C LYS A 29 -19.92 -3.26 2.32
N GLY A 30 -19.87 -4.57 2.56
CA GLY A 30 -21.04 -5.42 2.81
C GLY A 30 -21.50 -5.43 4.27
N LEU A 31 -20.81 -4.75 5.19
CA LEU A 31 -21.26 -4.61 6.57
C LEU A 31 -22.58 -3.83 6.58
N ALA A 32 -23.67 -4.56 6.78
CA ALA A 32 -24.99 -4.03 7.02
C ALA A 32 -25.50 -4.66 8.33
N VAL A 33 -26.32 -3.90 9.07
CA VAL A 33 -27.01 -4.40 10.25
C VAL A 33 -28.13 -5.33 9.77
N ASN A 34 -27.78 -6.60 9.51
CA ASN A 34 -28.70 -7.62 9.04
C ASN A 34 -29.24 -8.42 10.24
N GLY A 35 -30.53 -8.78 10.18
CA GLY A 35 -31.15 -9.66 11.19
C GLY A 35 -31.47 -9.01 12.54
N PHE A 36 -31.38 -7.67 12.66
CA PHE A 36 -31.75 -6.95 13.88
C PHE A 36 -33.01 -6.11 13.68
N SER A 37 -33.85 -6.09 14.72
CA SER A 37 -34.98 -5.18 14.78
C SER A 37 -34.49 -3.74 14.83
N ARG A 38 -35.13 -2.85 14.08
CA ARG A 38 -34.90 -1.40 14.21
C ARG A 38 -35.30 -0.84 15.58
N PHE A 39 -36.09 -1.61 16.33
CA PHE A 39 -36.53 -1.29 17.69
C PHE A 39 -35.62 -1.90 18.77
N ASP A 40 -34.59 -2.66 18.38
CA ASP A 40 -33.57 -3.10 19.32
C ASP A 40 -32.81 -1.87 19.85
N PRO A 41 -32.69 -1.66 21.17
CA PRO A 41 -31.96 -0.53 21.74
C PRO A 41 -30.51 -0.41 21.25
N GLU A 42 -29.88 -1.53 20.87
CA GLU A 42 -28.51 -1.55 20.33
C GLU A 42 -28.44 -1.33 18.81
N TYR A 43 -29.58 -1.29 18.10
CA TYR A 43 -29.60 -1.14 16.64
C TYR A 43 -28.87 0.13 16.19
N LEU A 44 -29.12 1.26 16.87
CA LEU A 44 -28.52 2.54 16.52
C LEU A 44 -26.98 2.48 16.63
N LEU A 45 -26.47 1.94 17.73
CA LEU A 45 -25.03 1.82 17.97
C LEU A 45 -24.35 0.95 16.89
N ARG A 46 -24.98 -0.16 16.51
CA ARG A 46 -24.45 -1.06 15.47
C ARG A 46 -24.50 -0.42 14.09
N TYR A 47 -25.58 0.31 13.80
CA TYR A 47 -25.72 1.06 12.57
C TYR A 47 -24.65 2.15 12.45
N GLU A 48 -24.42 2.91 13.52
CA GLU A 48 -23.36 3.93 13.58
C GLU A 48 -21.97 3.34 13.36
N ARG A 49 -21.65 2.21 14.01
CA ARG A 49 -20.38 1.50 13.80
C ARG A 49 -20.22 1.03 12.35
N SER A 50 -21.26 0.44 11.78
CA SER A 50 -21.25 -0.03 10.38
C SER A 50 -21.03 1.13 9.42
N SER A 51 -21.76 2.23 9.61
CA SER A 51 -21.64 3.46 8.82
C SER A 51 -20.24 4.09 8.95
N PHE A 52 -19.71 4.14 10.18
CA PHE A 52 -18.35 4.62 10.45
C PHE A 52 -17.31 3.79 9.70
N ILE A 53 -17.35 2.46 9.79
CA ILE A 53 -16.40 1.56 9.12
C ILE A 53 -16.47 1.74 7.60
N GLN A 54 -17.68 1.83 7.03
CA GLN A 54 -17.85 2.09 5.60
C GLN A 54 -17.28 3.44 5.16
N ASN A 55 -17.46 4.49 5.96
CA ASN A 55 -16.92 5.82 5.68
C ASN A 55 -15.39 5.84 5.79
N LEU A 56 -14.84 5.20 6.82
CA LEU A 56 -13.40 5.07 7.03
C LEU A 56 -12.74 4.31 5.86
N SER A 57 -13.31 3.16 5.48
CA SER A 57 -12.88 2.37 4.33
C SER A 57 -12.87 3.19 3.04
N ARG A 58 -13.91 3.99 2.78
CA ARG A 58 -13.96 4.89 1.61
C ARG A 58 -12.84 5.94 1.63
N LYS A 59 -12.61 6.61 2.77
CA LYS A 59 -11.54 7.61 2.90
C LYS A 59 -10.15 7.01 2.69
N LEU A 60 -9.93 5.79 3.18
CA LEU A 60 -8.67 5.07 2.98
C LEU A 60 -8.37 4.73 1.52
N VAL A 61 -9.38 4.57 0.67
CA VAL A 61 -9.20 4.13 -0.74
C VAL A 61 -9.23 5.29 -1.74
N MET A 62 -9.64 6.50 -1.32
CA MET A 62 -9.72 7.64 -2.22
C MET A 62 -8.33 8.07 -2.75
N PRO A 63 -8.24 8.41 -4.06
CA PRO A 63 -7.05 9.04 -4.62
C PRO A 63 -6.69 10.29 -3.84
N VAL A 64 -5.40 10.52 -3.65
CA VAL A 64 -4.92 11.73 -2.99
C VAL A 64 -5.02 12.88 -3.99
N VAL A 65 -5.83 13.87 -3.66
CA VAL A 65 -5.94 15.13 -4.41
C VAL A 65 -4.77 16.01 -3.96
N PRO A 66 -4.01 16.65 -4.87
CA PRO A 66 -2.79 17.39 -4.51
C PRO A 66 -2.99 18.42 -3.40
N GLU A 67 -4.13 19.11 -3.38
CA GLU A 67 -4.45 20.14 -2.39
C GLU A 67 -4.71 19.58 -0.98
N LEU A 68 -4.94 18.27 -0.86
CA LEU A 68 -5.21 17.57 0.40
C LEU A 68 -4.17 16.47 0.68
N GLU A 69 -3.01 16.54 0.01
CA GLU A 69 -2.00 15.50 0.02
C GLU A 69 -1.53 15.15 1.43
N GLU A 70 -1.06 16.15 2.16
CA GLU A 70 -0.55 15.99 3.52
C GLU A 70 -1.59 15.39 4.47
N THR A 71 -2.83 15.90 4.43
CA THR A 71 -3.90 15.47 5.35
C THR A 71 -4.33 14.01 5.08
N ASN A 72 -4.46 13.63 3.80
CA ASN A 72 -4.85 12.28 3.42
C ASN A 72 -3.76 11.25 3.70
N TYR A 73 -2.49 11.64 3.56
CA TYR A 73 -1.35 10.81 3.95
C TYR A 73 -1.29 10.59 5.45
N LEU A 74 -1.45 11.65 6.25
CA LEU A 74 -1.49 11.55 7.71
C LEU A 74 -2.60 10.62 8.20
N LEU A 75 -3.80 10.71 7.63
CA LEU A 75 -4.91 9.82 7.99
C LEU A 75 -4.57 8.35 7.68
N THR A 76 -4.04 8.08 6.49
CA THR A 76 -3.67 6.71 6.09
C THR A 76 -2.55 6.15 6.96
N GLN A 77 -1.54 6.98 7.28
CA GLN A 77 -0.43 6.61 8.16
C GLN A 77 -0.92 6.32 9.58
N ALA A 78 -1.72 7.22 10.17
CA ALA A 78 -2.25 7.03 11.52
C ALA A 78 -3.09 5.75 11.66
N ILE A 79 -3.88 5.43 10.63
CA ILE A 79 -4.66 4.18 10.62
C ILE A 79 -3.76 2.96 10.43
N ALA A 80 -2.76 3.03 9.54
CA ALA A 80 -1.80 1.95 9.35
C ALA A 80 -1.02 1.68 10.65
N ASP A 81 -0.58 2.72 11.35
CA ASP A 81 0.12 2.62 12.62
C ASP A 81 -0.77 2.01 13.71
N TYR A 82 -2.00 2.52 13.86
CA TYR A 82 -2.99 1.96 14.79
C TYR A 82 -3.27 0.47 14.52
N LEU A 83 -3.51 0.10 13.26
CA LEU A 83 -3.76 -1.30 12.90
C LEU A 83 -2.51 -2.18 13.03
N SER A 84 -1.31 -1.62 12.84
CA SER A 84 -0.06 -2.36 12.97
C SER A 84 0.25 -2.77 14.42
N THR A 85 -0.22 -1.97 15.39
CA THR A 85 -0.05 -2.19 16.83
C THR A 85 -1.16 -3.04 17.45
N PHE A 86 -2.22 -3.35 16.70
CA PHE A 86 -3.33 -4.16 17.20
C PHE A 86 -2.96 -5.65 17.26
N GLU A 87 -2.49 -6.09 18.43
CA GLU A 87 -1.92 -7.43 18.65
C GLU A 87 -2.91 -8.56 18.40
N HIS A 88 -4.21 -8.37 18.65
CA HIS A 88 -5.20 -9.44 18.52
C HIS A 88 -5.41 -9.97 17.10
N CYS A 89 -5.16 -9.14 16.07
CA CYS A 89 -5.37 -9.53 14.68
C CYS A 89 -4.07 -9.81 13.91
N GLU A 90 -2.91 -9.45 14.46
CA GLU A 90 -1.59 -9.58 13.83
C GLU A 90 -1.58 -9.21 12.33
N LEU A 91 -2.21 -8.09 11.98
CA LEU A 91 -2.33 -7.67 10.59
C LEU A 91 -0.96 -7.27 10.03
N ASP A 92 -0.70 -7.68 8.80
CA ASP A 92 0.47 -7.32 8.00
C ASP A 92 0.19 -6.15 7.04
N GLY A 93 -1.08 -5.86 6.79
CA GLY A 93 -1.46 -4.84 5.83
C GLY A 93 -2.96 -4.76 5.55
N ILE A 94 -3.29 -4.01 4.50
CA ILE A 94 -4.64 -3.70 4.06
C ILE A 94 -4.77 -4.04 2.57
N LEU A 95 -5.84 -4.73 2.20
CA LEU A 95 -6.23 -5.06 0.83
C LEU A 95 -7.43 -4.20 0.41
N PHE A 96 -7.38 -3.60 -0.78
CA PHE A 96 -8.48 -2.77 -1.28
C PHE A 96 -8.53 -2.75 -2.80
N ALA A 97 -9.72 -2.49 -3.35
CA ALA A 97 -9.90 -2.40 -4.80
C ALA A 97 -9.09 -1.24 -5.40
N SER A 98 -8.43 -1.48 -6.53
CA SER A 98 -7.70 -0.41 -7.22
C SER A 98 -8.67 0.67 -7.74
N ALA A 99 -8.34 1.93 -7.45
CA ALA A 99 -9.06 3.09 -7.99
C ALA A 99 -8.71 3.37 -9.46
N GLN A 100 -7.58 2.84 -9.94
CA GLN A 100 -7.04 3.05 -11.28
C GLN A 100 -7.20 1.77 -12.11
N LYS A 101 -8.44 1.30 -12.30
CA LYS A 101 -8.69 0.16 -13.19
C LYS A 101 -8.42 0.57 -14.64
N PRO A 102 -7.58 -0.17 -15.39
CA PRO A 102 -7.54 -0.04 -16.85
C PRO A 102 -8.95 -0.19 -17.42
N LYS A 103 -9.36 0.69 -18.34
CA LYS A 103 -10.69 0.63 -18.97
C LYS A 103 -10.98 -0.72 -19.66
N GLU A 104 -9.93 -1.45 -20.02
CA GLU A 104 -10.01 -2.74 -20.73
C GLU A 104 -10.03 -3.95 -19.79
N SER A 105 -9.63 -3.81 -18.52
CA SER A 105 -9.67 -4.92 -17.57
C SER A 105 -11.04 -4.97 -16.89
N THR A 106 -11.87 -5.92 -17.32
CA THR A 106 -13.14 -6.25 -16.64
C THR A 106 -12.91 -7.11 -15.40
N ASP A 107 -11.66 -7.42 -15.04
CA ASP A 107 -11.34 -8.31 -13.94
C ASP A 107 -11.70 -7.66 -12.59
N PRO A 108 -12.67 -8.22 -11.85
CA PRO A 108 -13.01 -7.74 -10.51
C PRO A 108 -11.87 -7.93 -9.50
N SER A 109 -10.83 -8.73 -9.80
CA SER A 109 -9.78 -9.09 -8.85
C SER A 109 -8.57 -8.14 -8.77
N VAL A 110 -8.56 -7.03 -9.51
CA VAL A 110 -7.43 -6.06 -9.42
C VAL A 110 -7.50 -5.32 -8.09
N MET A 111 -6.71 -5.80 -7.13
CA MET A 111 -6.59 -5.27 -5.78
C MET A 111 -5.20 -4.65 -5.58
N ASN A 112 -5.17 -3.62 -4.73
CA ASN A 112 -3.96 -3.04 -4.20
C ASN A 112 -3.74 -3.52 -2.77
N ILE A 113 -2.47 -3.65 -2.39
CA ILE A 113 -2.06 -4.01 -1.04
C ILE A 113 -1.21 -2.86 -0.47
N ILE A 114 -1.51 -2.45 0.75
CA ILE A 114 -0.60 -1.66 1.59
C ILE A 114 -0.05 -2.61 2.65
N LEU A 115 1.27 -2.74 2.74
CA LEU A 115 1.92 -3.46 3.84
C LEU A 115 2.30 -2.47 4.94
N PHE A 116 2.11 -2.88 6.19
CA PHE A 116 2.60 -2.13 7.35
C PHE A 116 4.12 -2.25 7.44
N HIS A 117 4.75 -1.27 8.11
CA HIS A 117 6.21 -1.17 8.20
C HIS A 117 6.87 -2.48 8.67
N LYS A 118 6.30 -3.14 9.69
CA LYS A 118 6.78 -4.43 10.22
C LYS A 118 6.78 -5.59 9.20
N SER A 119 6.05 -5.45 8.10
CA SER A 119 5.81 -6.49 7.09
C SER A 119 6.22 -6.08 5.68
N SER A 120 6.77 -4.87 5.50
CA SER A 120 7.20 -4.33 4.20
C SER A 120 8.69 -4.50 3.91
N GLY A 121 9.40 -5.30 4.72
CA GLY A 121 10.83 -5.57 4.52
C GLY A 121 11.10 -6.36 3.24
N VAL A 122 12.13 -5.95 2.49
CA VAL A 122 12.56 -6.65 1.28
C VAL A 122 13.84 -7.43 1.61
N LEU A 123 13.85 -8.73 1.26
CA LEU A 123 15.05 -9.56 1.43
C LEU A 123 16.21 -8.93 0.69
N ASN A 124 17.38 -8.88 1.33
CA ASN A 124 18.61 -8.31 0.77
C ASN A 124 18.61 -6.79 0.58
N ALA A 125 17.60 -6.06 1.06
CA ALA A 125 17.59 -4.58 0.98
C ALA A 125 18.80 -3.95 1.70
N ASP A 126 19.29 -4.60 2.75
CA ASP A 126 20.47 -4.23 3.54
C ASP A 126 21.81 -4.54 2.86
N ARG A 127 21.82 -5.28 1.74
CA ARG A 127 23.06 -5.55 1.00
C ARG A 127 23.61 -4.31 0.33
N ARG A 128 22.76 -3.33 0.05
CA ARG A 128 23.16 -2.11 -0.64
C ARG A 128 23.94 -1.22 0.32
N PHE A 129 25.21 -0.98 0.01
CA PHE A 129 26.04 -0.04 0.78
C PHE A 129 26.26 1.30 0.05
N ARG A 130 26.13 1.32 -1.28
CA ARG A 130 26.25 2.54 -2.09
C ARG A 130 24.88 2.97 -2.62
N GLU A 131 24.66 4.28 -2.69
CA GLU A 131 23.45 4.87 -3.26
C GLU A 131 23.32 4.55 -4.75
N ALA A 132 22.10 4.64 -5.30
CA ALA A 132 21.91 4.50 -6.74
C ALA A 132 22.34 5.78 -7.44
N GLU A 133 22.98 5.64 -8.59
CA GLU A 133 23.05 6.75 -9.52
C GLU A 133 21.72 6.83 -10.27
N VAL A 134 21.04 7.95 -10.09
CA VAL A 134 19.76 8.25 -10.76
C VAL A 134 19.98 9.49 -11.61
N ASN A 135 19.83 9.34 -12.91
CA ASN A 135 19.81 10.44 -13.86
C ASN A 135 18.39 10.60 -14.38
N MET A 136 17.85 11.82 -14.36
CA MET A 136 16.49 12.08 -14.86
C MET A 136 16.48 12.65 -16.28
N TYR A 137 17.63 13.18 -16.72
CA TYR A 137 17.79 13.85 -18.00
C TYR A 137 19.08 13.38 -18.65
N GLN A 138 19.05 13.22 -19.98
CA GLN A 138 20.24 13.10 -20.80
C GLN A 138 20.52 14.42 -21.50
N HIS A 139 21.80 14.71 -21.67
CA HIS A 139 22.29 15.92 -22.30
C HIS A 139 22.97 15.55 -23.62
N ASP A 140 22.49 16.12 -24.72
CA ASP A 140 23.11 16.02 -26.04
C ASP A 140 23.36 17.44 -26.57
N GLU A 141 24.64 17.78 -26.74
CA GLU A 141 25.13 19.13 -27.03
C GLU A 141 24.52 20.20 -26.08
N ASP A 142 23.54 20.95 -26.56
CA ASP A 142 22.85 22.04 -25.84
C ASP A 142 21.39 21.68 -25.46
N ILE A 143 20.97 20.43 -25.70
CA ILE A 143 19.59 19.99 -25.48
C ILE A 143 19.57 18.96 -24.34
N SER A 144 18.68 19.19 -23.38
CA SER A 144 18.39 18.23 -22.32
C SER A 144 17.03 17.60 -22.58
N TYR A 145 16.93 16.27 -22.61
CA TYR A 145 15.68 15.55 -22.75
C TYR A 145 15.45 14.60 -21.58
N PHE A 146 14.18 14.41 -21.24
CA PHE A 146 13.76 13.57 -20.12
C PHE A 146 13.92 12.10 -20.49
N ASP A 147 14.93 11.45 -19.91
CA ASP A 147 15.24 10.02 -20.11
C ASP A 147 15.78 9.44 -18.79
N PRO A 148 14.89 9.05 -17.86
CA PRO A 148 15.29 8.65 -16.53
C PRO A 148 15.96 7.27 -16.52
N GLU A 149 17.17 7.20 -15.98
CA GLU A 149 17.97 5.99 -15.86
C GLU A 149 18.41 5.80 -14.40
N ILE A 150 18.30 4.57 -13.91
CA ILE A 150 18.87 4.15 -12.62
C ILE A 150 19.98 3.15 -12.90
N ARG A 151 21.21 3.48 -12.51
CA ARG A 151 22.37 2.59 -12.63
C ARG A 151 22.73 1.98 -11.30
N THR A 152 23.09 0.70 -11.35
CA THR A 152 23.66 -0.06 -10.22
C THR A 152 24.86 -0.84 -10.70
N THR A 153 25.89 -0.93 -9.88
CA THR A 153 27.10 -1.69 -10.15
C THR A 153 27.21 -2.91 -9.22
N PRO A 154 27.92 -3.98 -9.60
CA PRO A 154 28.16 -5.13 -8.72
C PRO A 154 28.83 -4.76 -7.39
N ASP A 155 29.58 -3.65 -7.35
CA ASP A 155 30.24 -3.14 -6.15
C ASP A 155 29.27 -2.46 -5.17
N ASP A 156 28.03 -2.18 -5.58
CA ASP A 156 27.02 -1.55 -4.73
C ASP A 156 26.46 -2.53 -3.68
N PHE A 157 26.67 -3.84 -3.88
CA PHE A 157 26.07 -4.91 -3.09
C PHE A 157 27.12 -5.71 -2.30
N ARG A 158 26.88 -5.92 -1.00
CA ARG A 158 27.64 -6.88 -0.19
C ARG A 158 27.50 -8.30 -0.75
N ARG A 159 28.58 -9.08 -0.74
CA ARG A 159 28.61 -10.45 -1.31
C ARG A 159 27.93 -11.52 -0.45
N GLU A 160 27.62 -11.22 0.80
CA GLU A 160 27.00 -12.17 1.73
C GLU A 160 25.49 -12.31 1.45
N PHE A 161 25.03 -13.57 1.35
CA PHE A 161 23.63 -13.90 1.16
C PHE A 161 23.03 -14.34 2.49
N LYS A 162 21.92 -13.72 2.91
CA LYS A 162 21.10 -14.24 4.00
C LYS A 162 20.22 -15.35 3.45
N VAL A 163 20.60 -16.61 3.68
CA VAL A 163 19.73 -17.75 3.42
C VAL A 163 18.63 -17.74 4.48
N LEU A 164 17.36 -17.65 4.07
CA LEU A 164 16.24 -17.86 4.97
C LEU A 164 16.26 -19.32 5.42
N SER A 165 16.83 -19.58 6.60
CA SER A 165 16.63 -20.86 7.27
C SER A 165 15.13 -21.07 7.45
N ARG A 166 14.56 -22.08 6.79
CA ARG A 166 13.24 -22.63 7.11
C ARG A 166 13.25 -22.92 8.61
N LYS A 167 12.64 -22.08 9.43
CA LYS A 167 12.30 -22.48 10.80
C LYS A 167 11.28 -23.62 10.66
N LYS A 168 11.67 -24.78 11.18
CA LYS A 168 10.79 -25.93 11.43
C LYS A 168 9.68 -25.53 12.39
#